data_AF-A0A6A6JYL5-F1
#
_entry.id   AF-A0A6A6JYL5-F1
#
_cell.length_a   1.000
_cell.length_b   1.000
_cell.length_c   1.000
_cell.angle_alpha   90.00
_cell.angle_beta   90.00
_cell.angle_gamma   90.00
#
_symmetry.space_group_name_H-M   'P 1'
#
loop_
_entity.id
_entity.type
_entity.pdbx_description
1 polymer ?
#
loop_
_entity_poly.entity_id
_entity_poly.type
_entity_poly.pdbx_seq_one_letter_code
_entity_poly.pdbx_strand_id
1 'polypeptide(L)'
;MSRIHRVNDPNHASWSSPPTTPIINPGRRPIKQLKRTSPKTNGCTAPTSPAVHASSDLRACHVCHSAPKRKRDLENYLECQSCSQRACFICARECAAGCHKQICSRCSVEVGKEGNTWCLGCFQGPGT
;
A
#
# COMPACT_ATOMS: atom_id res chain seq x y z
N MET A 1 43.61 -16.84 11.88
CA MET A 1 44.02 -17.65 10.71
C MET A 1 42.78 -18.42 10.26
N SER A 2 41.85 -17.75 9.57
CA SER A 2 41.74 -17.76 8.10
C SER A 2 41.52 -19.17 7.55
N ARG A 3 40.29 -19.47 7.14
CA ARG A 3 39.97 -20.07 5.83
C ARG A 3 38.47 -20.07 5.57
N ILE A 4 38.09 -19.08 4.78
CA ILE A 4 36.86 -19.00 4.01
C ILE A 4 36.95 -20.15 2.98
N HIS A 5 36.04 -21.11 3.01
CA HIS A 5 35.81 -21.98 1.87
C HIS A 5 34.52 -21.53 1.17
N ARG A 6 34.72 -20.68 0.15
CA ARG A 6 33.81 -20.53 -0.98
C ARG A 6 33.79 -21.88 -1.70
N VAL A 7 32.66 -22.57 -1.70
CA VAL A 7 32.43 -23.65 -2.67
C VAL A 7 31.61 -23.05 -3.79
N ASN A 8 32.31 -22.92 -4.90
CA ASN A 8 31.90 -22.47 -6.21
C ASN A 8 31.20 -23.65 -6.89
N ASP A 9 29.86 -23.62 -7.03
CA ASP A 9 29.16 -24.63 -7.82
C ASP A 9 28.76 -24.06 -9.21
N PRO A 10 29.26 -24.66 -10.30
CA PRO A 10 29.20 -24.11 -11.64
C PRO A 10 27.97 -24.66 -12.38
N ASN A 11 26.81 -24.04 -12.17
CA ASN A 11 25.64 -24.26 -13.02
C ASN A 11 25.26 -22.97 -13.75
N HIS A 12 26.23 -22.46 -14.53
CA HIS A 12 26.06 -21.34 -15.42
C HIS A 12 25.60 -21.88 -16.77
N ALA A 13 24.29 -22.12 -16.90
CA ALA A 13 23.66 -22.33 -18.20
C ALA A 13 24.03 -21.14 -19.09
N SER A 14 24.74 -21.42 -20.18
CA SER A 14 25.17 -20.47 -21.19
C SER A 14 24.04 -20.31 -22.20
N TRP A 15 23.31 -19.21 -22.13
CA TRP A 15 22.30 -18.82 -23.12
C TRP A 15 22.90 -17.68 -23.93
N SER A 16 23.56 -18.08 -25.02
CA SER A 16 24.04 -17.17 -26.06
C SER A 16 22.85 -16.36 -26.59
N SER A 17 22.90 -15.04 -26.34
CA SER A 17 21.92 -14.09 -26.87
C SER A 17 22.19 -13.84 -28.37
N PRO A 18 21.18 -13.83 -29.25
CA PRO A 18 21.35 -13.34 -30.62
C PRO A 18 21.41 -11.80 -30.65
N PRO A 19 22.22 -11.18 -31.56
CA PRO A 19 22.22 -9.75 -31.76
C PRO A 19 21.03 -9.35 -32.64
N THR A 20 20.01 -8.69 -32.07
CA THR A 20 18.92 -8.09 -32.85
C THR A 20 19.18 -6.60 -33.01
N THR A 21 19.45 -6.20 -34.25
CA THR A 21 19.71 -4.84 -34.75
C THR A 21 18.59 -3.84 -34.41
N PRO A 22 18.92 -2.55 -34.18
CA PRO A 22 17.93 -1.50 -33.97
C PRO A 22 17.28 -1.08 -35.29
N ILE A 23 15.99 -1.37 -35.47
CA ILE A 23 15.19 -0.74 -36.53
C ILE A 23 14.72 0.63 -36.05
N ILE A 24 15.44 1.65 -36.53
CA ILE A 24 15.05 3.05 -36.48
C ILE A 24 13.86 3.23 -37.42
N ASN A 25 12.70 3.66 -36.91
CA ASN A 25 11.58 4.10 -37.75
C ASN A 25 11.52 5.64 -37.74
N PRO A 26 11.99 6.32 -38.80
CA PRO A 26 11.92 7.76 -38.90
C PRO A 26 10.56 8.17 -39.48
N GLY A 27 9.70 8.68 -38.60
CA GLY A 27 8.77 9.75 -38.93
C GLY A 27 7.55 9.42 -39.79
N ARG A 28 6.37 9.56 -39.17
CA ARG A 28 5.25 10.34 -39.71
C ARG A 28 4.37 10.80 -38.54
N ARG A 29 4.48 12.09 -38.19
CA ARG A 29 3.44 12.83 -37.42
C ARG A 29 2.38 13.29 -38.43
N PRO A 30 1.11 13.40 -38.03
CA PRO A 30 0.60 14.74 -37.77
C PRO A 30 -0.31 14.88 -36.55
N ILE A 31 -0.09 16.01 -35.88
CA ILE A 31 -0.86 16.66 -34.83
C ILE A 31 -2.19 17.17 -35.39
N LYS A 32 -3.28 16.97 -34.63
CA LYS A 32 -4.58 17.70 -34.51
C LYS A 32 -5.58 16.64 -33.96
N GLN A 33 -6.38 16.83 -32.92
CA GLN A 33 -7.09 18.04 -32.55
C GLN A 33 -7.64 17.93 -31.12
N LEU A 34 -7.64 19.08 -30.44
CA LEU A 34 -8.24 19.40 -29.16
C LEU A 34 -9.75 19.10 -29.08
N LYS A 35 -10.22 18.62 -27.91
CA LYS A 35 -11.54 18.85 -27.26
C LYS A 35 -11.43 18.30 -25.82
N ARG A 36 -10.99 19.08 -24.82
CA ARG A 36 -11.72 20.03 -23.96
C ARG A 36 -13.01 19.46 -23.38
N THR A 37 -13.00 19.16 -22.07
CA THR A 37 -13.81 19.82 -21.01
C THR A 37 -13.68 19.08 -19.66
N SER A 38 -13.01 19.70 -18.68
CA SER A 38 -13.43 19.64 -17.26
C SER A 38 -14.71 20.48 -17.09
N PRO A 39 -15.39 20.58 -15.93
CA PRO A 39 -15.42 19.81 -14.67
C PRO A 39 -16.87 19.42 -14.25
N LYS A 40 -17.05 18.56 -13.23
CA LYS A 40 -18.32 18.53 -12.46
C LYS A 40 -18.07 18.35 -10.97
N THR A 41 -17.85 19.47 -10.30
CA THR A 41 -18.16 19.67 -8.89
C THR A 41 -19.69 19.66 -8.72
N ASN A 42 -20.23 18.68 -8.02
CA ASN A 42 -21.54 18.77 -7.39
C ASN A 42 -21.38 18.36 -5.92
N GLY A 43 -21.43 19.33 -5.01
CA GLY A 43 -21.71 19.06 -3.61
C GLY A 43 -23.21 19.01 -3.38
N CYS A 44 -23.68 18.08 -2.56
CA CYS A 44 -25.00 18.16 -1.90
C CYS A 44 -24.92 17.50 -0.50
N THR A 45 -25.11 18.33 0.52
CA THR A 45 -25.89 18.11 1.77
C THR A 45 -25.74 16.83 2.59
N ALA A 46 -25.30 17.00 3.85
CA ALA A 46 -25.69 16.16 5.01
C ALA A 46 -27.17 16.47 5.39
N PRO A 47 -27.97 15.55 5.99
CA PRO A 47 -27.73 15.03 7.35
C PRO A 47 -28.09 13.54 7.61
N THR A 48 -27.44 13.00 8.66
CA THR A 48 -27.88 11.96 9.63
C THR A 48 -28.66 10.72 9.16
N SER A 49 -27.98 9.59 9.08
CA SER A 49 -28.48 8.25 9.49
C SER A 49 -27.28 7.36 9.80
N PRO A 50 -27.27 6.55 10.88
CA PRO A 50 -26.17 5.65 11.16
C PRO A 50 -26.22 4.53 10.12
N ALA A 51 -25.48 4.71 9.04
CA ALA A 51 -25.22 3.65 8.08
C ALA A 51 -24.44 2.57 8.82
N VAL A 52 -25.17 1.57 9.32
CA VAL A 52 -24.61 0.26 9.60
C VAL A 52 -23.79 -0.13 8.38
N HIS A 53 -22.46 -0.14 8.55
CA HIS A 53 -21.48 -0.19 7.47
C HIS A 53 -21.70 -1.45 6.62
N ALA A 54 -22.50 -1.33 5.56
CA ALA A 54 -22.67 -2.39 4.60
C ALA A 54 -21.32 -2.58 3.90
N SER A 55 -20.78 -3.78 4.04
CA SER A 55 -19.49 -4.29 3.56
C SER A 55 -19.36 -4.26 2.02
N SER A 56 -19.44 -3.07 1.43
CA SER A 56 -19.40 -2.82 -0.02
C SER A 56 -18.29 -1.86 -0.42
N ASP A 57 -17.57 -1.26 0.53
CA ASP A 57 -16.38 -0.49 0.20
C ASP A 57 -15.32 -1.48 -0.33
N LEU A 58 -14.89 -1.32 -1.59
CA LEU A 58 -13.90 -2.15 -2.31
C LEU A 58 -12.52 -1.47 -2.40
N ARG A 59 -12.27 -0.41 -1.61
CA ARG A 59 -10.96 0.25 -1.53
C ARG A 59 -9.83 -0.76 -1.32
N ALA A 60 -8.72 -0.54 -2.01
CA ALA A 60 -7.50 -1.33 -1.84
C ALA A 60 -6.79 -1.00 -0.52
N CYS A 61 -5.89 -1.87 -0.07
CA CYS A 61 -4.99 -1.54 1.04
C CYS A 61 -4.11 -0.35 0.63
N HIS A 62 -4.06 0.71 1.44
CA HIS A 62 -3.21 1.87 1.14
C HIS A 62 -1.70 1.61 1.32
N VAL A 63 -1.32 0.52 2.00
CA VAL A 63 0.11 0.19 2.21
C VAL A 63 0.66 -0.65 1.05
N CYS A 64 -0.04 -1.73 0.67
CA CYS A 64 0.43 -2.67 -0.36
C CYS A 64 -0.35 -2.60 -1.68
N HIS A 65 -1.41 -1.79 -1.75
CA HIS A 65 -2.27 -1.58 -2.92
C HIS A 65 -3.04 -2.82 -3.44
N SER A 66 -3.00 -3.93 -2.69
CA SER A 66 -3.85 -5.10 -2.96
C SER A 66 -5.33 -4.76 -2.74
N ALA A 67 -6.16 -5.04 -3.75
CA ALA A 67 -7.62 -4.88 -3.66
C ALA A 67 -8.31 -6.21 -3.30
N PRO A 68 -9.41 -6.17 -2.52
CA PRO A 68 -10.24 -7.35 -2.30
C PRO A 68 -10.82 -7.85 -3.64
N LYS A 69 -10.80 -9.17 -3.89
CA LYS A 69 -11.28 -9.75 -5.16
C LYS A 69 -12.68 -10.35 -5.03
N ARG A 70 -13.13 -10.64 -3.81
CA ARG A 70 -14.44 -11.20 -3.48
C ARG A 70 -14.97 -10.57 -2.20
N LYS A 71 -16.29 -10.62 -2.00
CA LYS A 71 -16.95 -10.09 -0.79
C LYS A 71 -16.34 -10.63 0.51
N ARG A 72 -16.02 -11.93 0.56
CA ARG A 72 -15.37 -12.53 1.73
C ARG A 72 -14.04 -11.86 2.06
N ASP A 73 -13.26 -11.47 1.05
CA ASP A 73 -11.92 -10.91 1.28
C ASP A 73 -11.98 -9.57 2.01
N LEU A 74 -13.15 -8.90 2.11
CA LEU A 74 -13.30 -7.65 2.87
C LEU A 74 -13.07 -7.86 4.37
N GLU A 75 -13.32 -9.06 4.91
CA GLU A 75 -13.06 -9.38 6.33
C GLU A 75 -11.57 -9.36 6.66
N ASN A 76 -10.71 -9.51 5.65
CA ASN A 76 -9.26 -9.43 5.77
C ASN A 76 -8.71 -7.99 5.75
N TYR A 77 -9.58 -6.99 5.71
CA TYR A 77 -9.21 -5.57 5.72
C TYR A 77 -9.90 -4.86 6.88
N LEU A 78 -9.22 -3.85 7.40
CA LEU A 78 -9.72 -2.98 8.45
C LEU A 78 -9.45 -1.51 8.11
N GLU A 79 -10.09 -0.61 8.84
CA GLU A 79 -9.82 0.81 8.76
C GLU A 79 -8.78 1.21 9.81
N CYS A 80 -7.70 1.86 9.36
CA CYS A 80 -6.67 2.40 10.25
C CYS A 80 -7.29 3.54 11.09
N GLN A 81 -7.29 3.39 12.40
CA GLN A 81 -7.86 4.39 13.32
C GLN A 81 -7.04 5.68 13.44
N SER A 82 -5.89 5.77 12.77
CA SER A 82 -5.05 6.98 12.74
C SER A 82 -5.19 7.78 11.45
N CYS A 83 -5.36 7.12 10.29
CA CYS A 83 -5.43 7.79 8.99
C CYS A 83 -6.74 7.54 8.22
N SER A 84 -7.66 6.75 8.78
CA SER A 84 -8.97 6.40 8.21
C SER A 84 -8.91 5.75 6.81
N GLN A 85 -7.73 5.22 6.46
CA GLN A 85 -7.51 4.47 5.24
C GLN A 85 -7.54 2.97 5.52
N ARG A 86 -7.88 2.20 4.49
CA ARG A 86 -7.98 0.75 4.60
C ARG A 86 -6.61 0.08 4.59
N ALA A 87 -6.43 -0.91 5.46
CA ALA A 87 -5.26 -1.78 5.48
C ALA A 87 -5.69 -3.25 5.50
N CYS A 88 -4.98 -4.11 4.78
CA CYS A 88 -5.14 -5.55 4.95
C CYS A 88 -4.51 -5.99 6.28
N PHE A 89 -4.92 -7.15 6.81
CA PHE A 89 -4.39 -7.68 8.08
C PHE A 89 -2.87 -7.83 8.09
N ILE A 90 -2.26 -8.07 6.92
CA ILE A 90 -0.80 -8.18 6.77
C ILE A 90 -0.12 -6.84 7.08
N CYS A 91 -0.73 -5.74 6.64
CA CYS A 91 -0.22 -4.39 6.81
C CYS A 91 -0.77 -3.67 8.04
N ALA A 92 -1.78 -4.23 8.69
CA ALA A 92 -2.33 -3.72 9.94
C ALA A 92 -1.48 -4.16 11.14
N ARG A 93 -1.53 -3.36 12.19
CA ARG A 93 -0.86 -3.57 13.48
C ARG A 93 -1.79 -3.13 14.60
N GLU A 94 -1.61 -3.70 15.78
CA GLU A 94 -2.28 -3.25 17.01
C GLU A 94 -1.32 -2.43 17.86
N CYS A 95 -1.81 -1.33 18.44
CA CYS A 95 -1.02 -0.52 19.35
C CYS A 95 -0.89 -1.19 20.74
N ALA A 96 0.36 -1.47 21.15
CA ALA A 96 0.68 -2.07 22.44
C ALA A 96 0.69 -1.08 23.63
N ALA A 97 0.59 0.24 23.38
CA ALA A 97 0.64 1.27 24.42
C ALA A 97 -0.69 1.46 25.19
N GLY A 98 -1.56 0.45 25.21
CA GLY A 98 -2.82 0.44 25.97
C GLY A 98 -4.05 1.00 25.25
N CYS A 99 -3.90 1.71 24.12
CA CYS A 99 -5.06 2.18 23.35
C CYS A 99 -5.66 1.13 22.40
N HIS A 100 -4.96 0.01 22.17
CA HIS A 100 -5.38 -1.14 21.33
C HIS A 100 -5.93 -0.77 19.94
N LYS A 101 -5.57 0.41 19.43
CA LYS A 101 -6.04 0.87 18.11
C LYS A 101 -5.45 0.00 17.01
N GLN A 102 -6.31 -0.40 16.08
CA GLN A 102 -5.88 -1.00 14.82
C GLN A 102 -5.36 0.09 13.88
N ILE A 103 -4.08 0.03 13.54
CA ILE A 103 -3.36 1.02 12.74
C ILE A 103 -2.67 0.35 11.56
N CYS A 104 -2.36 1.09 10.49
CA CYS A 104 -1.52 0.57 9.41
C CYS A 104 -0.03 0.71 9.75
N SER A 105 0.84 -0.02 9.05
CA SER A 105 2.30 0.04 9.24
C SER A 105 2.92 1.42 9.01
N ARG A 106 2.24 2.32 8.31
CA ARG A 106 2.66 3.73 8.15
C ARG A 106 2.37 4.59 9.39
N CYS A 107 1.38 4.20 10.19
CA CYS A 107 0.95 4.91 11.38
C CYS A 107 1.50 4.28 12.67
N SER A 108 2.45 3.36 12.55
CA SER A 108 3.09 2.67 13.66
C SER A 108 4.56 3.04 13.77
N VAL A 109 5.08 3.01 15.00
CA VAL A 109 6.50 3.13 15.33
C VAL A 109 6.88 2.01 16.30
N GLU A 110 8.07 1.43 16.14
CA GLU A 110 8.60 0.44 17.07
C GLU A 110 9.38 1.13 18.19
N VAL A 111 9.08 0.77 19.43
CA VAL A 111 9.63 1.40 20.64
C VAL A 111 10.27 0.34 21.54
N GLY A 112 11.41 0.70 22.14
CA GLY A 112 12.13 -0.15 23.08
C GLY A 112 12.95 -1.25 22.41
N LYS A 113 13.67 -2.04 23.23
CA LYS A 113 14.50 -3.15 22.76
C LYS A 113 13.69 -4.35 22.26
N GLU A 114 12.42 -4.42 22.66
CA GLU A 114 11.50 -5.51 22.32
C GLU A 114 10.81 -5.28 20.97
N GLY A 115 10.84 -4.07 20.42
CA GLY A 115 10.16 -3.73 19.17
C GLY A 115 8.64 -3.58 19.34
N ASN A 116 8.17 -3.07 20.48
CA ASN A 116 6.74 -2.89 20.73
C ASN A 116 6.14 -1.89 19.74
N THR A 117 5.05 -2.26 19.08
CA THR A 117 4.41 -1.42 18.06
C THR A 117 3.47 -0.40 18.70
N TRP A 118 3.77 0.88 18.56
CA TRP A 118 2.97 1.99 19.10
C TRP A 118 2.36 2.81 17.97
N CYS A 119 1.17 3.36 18.18
CA CYS A 119 0.62 4.36 17.27
C CYS A 119 1.33 5.71 17.44
N LEU A 120 1.31 6.54 16.40
CA LEU A 120 1.93 7.87 16.44
C LEU A 120 1.40 8.74 17.59
N GLY A 121 0.11 8.63 17.93
CA GLY A 121 -0.48 9.36 19.06
C GLY A 121 0.09 8.94 20.42
N CYS A 122 0.14 7.65 20.71
CA CYS A 122 0.75 7.15 21.96
C CYS A 122 2.26 7.46 22.03
N PHE A 123 2.95 7.46 20.89
CA PHE A 123 4.36 7.78 20.84
C PHE A 123 4.66 9.26 21.13
N GLN A 124 3.84 10.19 20.63
CA GLN A 124 3.99 11.62 20.90
C GLN A 124 3.47 12.04 22.28
N GLY A 125 2.80 11.14 23.01
CA GLY A 125 2.11 11.42 24.26
C GLY A 125 0.75 12.10 24.03
N PRO A 126 -0.11 12.20 25.07
CA PRO A 126 -1.26 13.08 25.00
C PRO A 126 -0.73 14.52 24.86
N GLY A 127 -0.70 15.03 23.64
CA GLY A 127 -0.47 16.44 23.39
C GLY A 127 -1.54 17.21 24.16
N THR A 128 -1.10 17.91 25.19
CA THR A 128 -1.89 18.77 26.09
C THR A 128 -2.90 19.63 25.37
#